data_AF-A0A5A7UL27-F1
#
_entry.id   AF-A0A5A7UL27-F1
#
_cell.length_a   1.000
_cell.length_b   1.000
_cell.length_c   1.000
_cell.angle_alpha   90.00
_cell.angle_beta   90.00
_cell.angle_gamma   90.00
#
_symmetry.space_group_name_H-M   'P 1'
#
loop_
_entity.id
_entity.type
_entity.pdbx_description
1 polymer ?
#
loop_
_entity_poly.entity_id
_entity_poly.type
_entity_poly.pdbx_seq_one_letter_code
_entity_poly.pdbx_strand_id
1 'polypeptide(L)'
;MGSAKDEQFSMFEEKVKRTVYVDNLSPQVTEPVLRTALDQFGTVVNVHFIPNYTEPINSSQCALVEMKDSKEAKSVIAVIAQFPFMMSGMPRPVRARPAEAEMFDDRPVKPGRKISFRWLESDDPDFEVARQIKRLTKKHVAEAAFLLKAMVDIY
;
A
#
# COMPACT_ATOMS: atom_id res chain seq x y z
N MET A 1 -5.46 27.51 -16.34
CA MET A 1 -4.60 26.30 -16.23
C MET A 1 -4.99 25.35 -15.08
N GLY A 2 -6.16 25.53 -14.42
CA GLY A 2 -6.61 24.64 -13.33
C GLY A 2 -7.30 23.34 -13.78
N SER A 3 -8.15 23.40 -14.83
CA SER A 3 -9.07 22.28 -15.11
C SER A 3 -8.38 20.94 -15.43
N ALA A 4 -7.31 20.92 -16.23
CA ALA A 4 -6.65 19.67 -16.61
C ALA A 4 -5.99 18.93 -15.43
N LYS A 5 -5.45 19.66 -14.45
CA LYS A 5 -4.87 19.05 -13.24
C LYS A 5 -5.95 18.54 -12.29
N ASP A 6 -7.05 19.28 -12.20
CA ASP A 6 -8.21 18.89 -11.39
C ASP A 6 -8.90 17.66 -11.97
N GLU A 7 -9.03 17.58 -13.30
CA GLU A 7 -9.55 16.41 -14.03
C GLU A 7 -8.66 15.19 -13.83
N GLN A 8 -7.32 15.33 -13.98
CA GLN A 8 -6.38 14.23 -13.74
C GLN A 8 -6.46 13.72 -12.29
N PHE A 9 -6.57 14.62 -11.32
CA PHE A 9 -6.71 14.25 -9.91
C PHE A 9 -8.05 13.54 -9.65
N SER A 10 -9.15 14.01 -10.25
CA SER A 10 -10.46 13.34 -10.13
C SER A 10 -10.46 11.94 -10.75
N MET A 11 -9.82 11.75 -11.92
CA MET A 11 -9.67 10.42 -12.52
C MET A 11 -8.84 9.49 -11.64
N PHE A 12 -7.80 10.02 -10.99
CA PHE A 12 -7.01 9.28 -10.01
C PHE A 12 -7.83 8.90 -8.78
N GLU A 13 -8.66 9.78 -8.22
CA GLU A 13 -9.53 9.43 -7.09
C GLU A 13 -10.52 8.31 -7.43
N GLU A 14 -11.07 8.31 -8.65
CA GLU A 14 -11.94 7.21 -9.11
C GLU A 14 -11.16 5.90 -9.31
N LYS A 15 -9.91 5.97 -9.81
CA LYS A 15 -8.99 4.82 -9.87
C LYS A 15 -8.78 4.26 -8.46
N VAL A 16 -8.44 5.09 -7.47
CA VAL A 16 -8.22 4.66 -6.08
C VAL A 16 -9.45 3.93 -5.51
N LYS A 17 -10.66 4.46 -5.75
CA LYS A 17 -11.92 3.85 -5.25
C LYS A 17 -12.22 2.47 -5.83
N ARG A 18 -11.68 2.13 -7.01
CA ARG A 18 -11.81 0.82 -7.65
C ARG A 18 -10.56 -0.06 -7.51
N THR A 19 -9.54 0.41 -6.79
CA THR A 19 -8.34 -0.37 -6.51
C THR A 19 -8.41 -1.04 -5.14
N VAL A 20 -8.01 -2.31 -5.10
CA VAL A 20 -7.87 -3.12 -3.89
C VAL A 20 -6.38 -3.24 -3.55
N TYR A 21 -6.03 -2.94 -2.31
CA TYR A 21 -4.72 -3.24 -1.76
C TYR A 21 -4.73 -4.67 -1.23
N VAL A 22 -3.83 -5.51 -1.73
CA VAL A 22 -3.66 -6.90 -1.32
C VAL A 22 -2.30 -7.06 -0.64
N ASP A 23 -2.29 -7.56 0.58
CA ASP A 23 -1.08 -7.81 1.37
C ASP A 23 -0.89 -9.30 1.69
N ASN A 24 0.24 -9.59 2.35
CA ASN A 24 0.62 -10.93 2.76
C ASN A 24 0.76 -11.90 1.58
N LEU A 25 1.14 -11.39 0.40
CA LEU A 25 1.38 -12.22 -0.78
C LEU A 25 2.69 -12.99 -0.61
N SER A 26 2.70 -14.24 -1.06
CA SER A 26 3.95 -14.99 -1.22
C SER A 26 4.84 -14.30 -2.27
N PRO A 27 6.18 -14.26 -2.09
CA PRO A 27 7.10 -13.77 -3.10
C PRO A 27 6.99 -14.48 -4.46
N GLN A 28 6.36 -15.67 -4.47
CA GLN A 28 6.12 -16.47 -5.66
C GLN A 28 4.85 -16.06 -6.43
N VAL A 29 4.01 -15.18 -5.87
CA VAL A 29 2.80 -14.71 -6.56
C VAL A 29 3.20 -13.79 -7.70
N THR A 30 2.79 -14.14 -8.91
CA THR A 30 2.99 -13.32 -10.11
C THR A 30 1.70 -12.60 -10.49
N GLU A 31 1.79 -11.60 -11.36
CA GLU A 31 0.61 -10.89 -11.88
C GLU A 31 -0.45 -11.85 -12.47
N PRO A 32 -0.10 -12.84 -13.33
CA PRO A 32 -1.09 -13.77 -13.86
C PRO A 32 -1.81 -14.58 -12.78
N VAL A 33 -1.11 -14.97 -11.71
CA VAL A 33 -1.70 -15.70 -10.58
C VAL A 33 -2.69 -14.79 -9.86
N LEU A 34 -2.31 -13.55 -9.57
CA LEU A 34 -3.17 -12.59 -8.87
C LEU A 34 -4.40 -12.23 -9.70
N ARG A 35 -4.23 -11.99 -11.01
CA ARG A 35 -5.31 -11.72 -11.96
C ARG A 35 -6.28 -12.91 -11.99
N THR A 36 -5.80 -14.12 -12.26
CA THR A 36 -6.65 -15.33 -12.34
C THR A 36 -7.41 -15.59 -11.03
N ALA A 37 -6.76 -15.36 -9.88
CA ALA A 37 -7.36 -15.58 -8.57
C ALA A 37 -8.46 -14.56 -8.23
N LEU A 38 -8.36 -13.32 -8.72
CA LEU A 38 -9.34 -12.26 -8.44
C LEU A 38 -10.39 -12.12 -9.56
N ASP A 39 -10.10 -12.61 -10.77
CA ASP A 39 -11.02 -12.60 -11.90
C ASP A 39 -12.32 -13.39 -11.65
N GLN A 40 -12.32 -14.30 -10.68
CA GLN A 40 -13.53 -15.02 -10.25
C GLN A 40 -14.53 -14.14 -9.48
N PHE A 41 -14.11 -12.98 -8.98
CA PHE A 41 -14.93 -12.06 -8.18
C PHE A 41 -15.23 -10.73 -8.86
N GLY A 42 -14.60 -10.45 -10.00
CA GLY A 42 -14.74 -9.22 -10.77
C GLY A 42 -13.75 -9.19 -11.93
N THR A 43 -13.75 -8.16 -12.76
CA THR A 43 -12.79 -8.03 -13.86
C THR A 43 -11.56 -7.25 -13.38
N VAL A 44 -10.39 -7.87 -13.39
CA VAL A 44 -9.13 -7.20 -13.06
C VAL A 44 -8.60 -6.44 -14.28
N VAL A 45 -8.49 -5.11 -14.15
CA VAL A 45 -7.98 -4.21 -15.19
C VAL A 45 -6.46 -4.14 -15.15
N ASN A 46 -5.90 -3.94 -13.95
CA ASN A 46 -4.47 -3.73 -13.78
C ASN A 46 -3.97 -4.31 -12.45
N VAL A 47 -2.72 -4.75 -12.43
CA VAL A 47 -2.03 -5.24 -11.23
C VAL A 47 -0.70 -4.52 -11.12
N HIS A 48 -0.43 -3.95 -9.96
CA HIS A 48 0.82 -3.25 -9.69
C HIS A 48 1.39 -3.71 -8.35
N PHE A 49 2.56 -4.37 -8.36
CA PHE A 49 3.25 -4.74 -7.14
C PHE A 49 3.95 -3.52 -6.55
N ILE A 50 3.74 -3.30 -5.24
CA ILE A 50 4.39 -2.20 -4.52
C ILE A 50 5.82 -2.65 -4.20
N PRO A 51 6.85 -1.95 -4.69
CA PRO A 51 8.22 -2.31 -4.41
C PRO A 51 8.57 -2.04 -2.94
N ASN A 52 9.21 -3.01 -2.29
CA ASN A 52 9.76 -2.82 -0.95
C ASN A 52 11.27 -2.58 -1.03
N TYR A 53 11.68 -1.33 -0.83
CA TYR A 53 13.09 -0.92 -0.88
C TYR A 53 13.81 -1.02 0.47
N THR A 54 13.09 -1.31 1.54
CA THR A 54 13.60 -1.25 2.92
C THR A 54 13.76 -2.61 3.58
N GLU A 55 13.07 -3.65 3.08
CA GLU A 55 13.10 -5.01 3.62
C GLU A 55 13.88 -5.98 2.70
N PRO A 56 14.30 -7.17 3.23
CA PRO A 56 14.93 -8.20 2.42
C PRO A 56 14.04 -8.68 1.26
N ILE A 57 14.66 -9.04 0.13
CA ILE A 57 14.01 -9.44 -1.14
C ILE A 57 13.00 -10.60 -0.99
N ASN A 58 13.11 -11.42 0.06
CA ASN A 58 12.23 -12.56 0.30
C ASN A 58 11.01 -12.26 1.21
N SER A 59 10.73 -10.99 1.52
CA SER A 59 9.58 -10.62 2.36
C SER A 59 8.25 -10.68 1.61
N SER A 60 7.15 -10.62 2.35
CA SER A 60 5.80 -10.62 1.78
C SER A 60 5.61 -9.50 0.78
N GLN A 61 5.03 -9.80 -0.38
CA GLN A 61 4.73 -8.78 -1.36
C GLN A 61 3.37 -8.14 -1.09
N CYS A 62 3.22 -6.91 -1.57
CA CYS A 62 1.95 -6.19 -1.59
C CYS A 62 1.64 -5.79 -3.04
N ALA A 63 0.37 -5.74 -3.38
CA ALA A 63 -0.07 -5.34 -4.72
C ALA A 63 -1.31 -4.44 -4.65
N LEU A 64 -1.39 -3.53 -5.62
CA LEU A 64 -2.57 -2.76 -5.96
C LEU A 64 -3.24 -3.43 -7.15
N VAL A 65 -4.50 -3.84 -6.98
CA VAL A 65 -5.30 -4.50 -8.01
C VAL A 65 -6.45 -3.58 -8.39
N GLU A 66 -6.38 -3.02 -9.59
CA GLU A 66 -7.45 -2.20 -10.15
C GLU A 66 -8.55 -3.10 -10.70
N MET A 67 -9.74 -3.02 -10.11
CA MET A 67 -10.94 -3.66 -10.61
C MET A 67 -11.65 -2.75 -11.61
N LYS A 68 -12.55 -3.31 -12.42
CA LYS A 68 -13.35 -2.55 -13.37
C LYS A 68 -14.16 -1.44 -12.71
N ASP A 69 -14.82 -1.76 -11.59
CA ASP A 69 -15.71 -0.84 -10.87
C ASP A 69 -15.49 -0.88 -9.36
N SER A 70 -15.80 0.21 -8.65
CA SER A 70 -15.70 0.27 -7.17
C SER A 70 -16.58 -0.77 -6.45
N LYS A 71 -17.67 -1.21 -7.08
CA LYS A 71 -18.53 -2.28 -6.55
C LYS A 71 -17.81 -3.62 -6.53
N GLU A 72 -17.09 -3.97 -7.60
CA GLU A 72 -16.31 -5.20 -7.68
C GLU A 72 -15.16 -5.17 -6.68
N ALA A 73 -14.46 -4.03 -6.54
CA ALA A 73 -13.43 -3.86 -5.52
C ALA A 73 -13.95 -4.11 -4.10
N LYS A 74 -15.12 -3.56 -3.74
CA LYS A 74 -15.75 -3.80 -2.44
C LYS A 74 -16.16 -5.27 -2.25
N SER A 75 -16.65 -5.93 -3.31
CA SER A 75 -17.00 -7.34 -3.28
C SER A 75 -15.78 -8.20 -2.98
N VAL A 76 -14.68 -7.99 -3.71
CA VAL A 76 -13.39 -8.67 -3.49
C VAL A 76 -12.93 -8.52 -2.05
N ILE A 77 -12.93 -7.29 -1.53
CA ILE A 77 -12.53 -7.00 -0.15
C ILE A 77 -13.42 -7.75 0.85
N ALA A 78 -14.74 -7.74 0.65
CA ALA A 78 -15.68 -8.40 1.56
C ALA A 78 -15.47 -9.93 1.58
N VAL A 79 -15.30 -10.56 0.41
CA VAL A 79 -15.10 -12.01 0.29
C VAL A 79 -13.80 -12.43 0.95
N ILE A 80 -12.68 -11.75 0.66
CA ILE A 80 -11.37 -12.06 1.24
C ILE A 80 -11.34 -11.77 2.75
N ALA A 81 -12.08 -10.78 3.22
CA ALA A 81 -12.20 -10.50 4.65
C ALA A 81 -13.04 -11.57 5.39
N GLN A 82 -14.04 -12.14 4.72
CA GLN A 82 -14.95 -13.12 5.31
C GLN A 82 -14.38 -14.55 5.29
N PHE A 83 -13.62 -14.90 4.25
CA PHE A 83 -13.11 -16.25 4.05
C PHE A 83 -11.59 -16.25 3.83
N PRO A 84 -10.83 -17.18 4.43
CA PRO A 84 -9.40 -17.33 4.16
C PRO A 84 -9.17 -17.57 2.67
N PHE A 85 -8.58 -16.58 2.00
CA PHE A 85 -8.30 -16.65 0.58
C PHE A 85 -6.84 -17.01 0.35
N MET A 86 -6.59 -18.21 -0.17
CA MET A 86 -5.24 -18.77 -0.28
C MET A 86 -4.71 -18.53 -1.70
N MET A 87 -3.48 -18.03 -1.80
CA MET A 87 -2.79 -17.86 -3.07
C MET A 87 -1.45 -18.58 -3.05
N SER A 88 -1.24 -19.49 -4.00
CA SER A 88 -0.01 -20.29 -4.17
C SER A 88 0.29 -21.27 -3.02
N GLY A 89 -0.18 -22.53 -3.16
CA GLY A 89 0.35 -23.78 -2.58
C GLY A 89 0.51 -23.92 -1.05
N MET A 90 1.22 -23.01 -0.40
CA MET A 90 1.37 -22.96 1.06
C MET A 90 0.18 -22.27 1.71
N PRO A 91 -0.27 -22.71 2.90
CA PRO A 91 -1.44 -22.17 3.54
C PRO A 91 -1.18 -20.77 4.14
N ARG A 92 -1.05 -19.76 3.27
CA ARG A 92 -0.93 -18.34 3.59
C ARG A 92 -2.14 -17.55 3.09
N PRO A 93 -3.10 -17.18 3.97
CA PRO A 93 -4.23 -16.36 3.58
C PRO A 93 -3.79 -14.94 3.24
N VAL A 94 -4.20 -14.45 2.07
CA VAL A 94 -3.98 -13.05 1.68
C VAL A 94 -5.02 -12.17 2.33
N ARG A 95 -4.73 -10.87 2.47
CA ARG A 95 -5.70 -9.90 2.99
C ARG A 95 -5.95 -8.83 1.94
N ALA A 96 -7.19 -8.38 1.85
CA ALA A 96 -7.60 -7.31 0.95
C ALA A 96 -8.14 -6.13 1.76
N ARG A 97 -7.75 -4.92 1.38
CA ARG A 97 -8.21 -3.65 1.96
C ARG A 97 -8.47 -2.63 0.84
N PRO A 98 -9.27 -1.58 1.09
CA PRO A 98 -9.35 -0.46 0.16
C PRO A 98 -7.96 0.15 -0.05
N ALA A 99 -7.62 0.52 -1.29
CA ALA A 99 -6.38 1.24 -1.55
C ALA A 99 -6.46 2.68 -1.02
N GLU A 100 -5.33 3.20 -0.56
CA GLU A 100 -5.18 4.62 -0.18
C GLU A 100 -4.38 5.36 -1.26
N ALA A 101 -4.65 6.64 -1.44
CA ALA A 101 -3.98 7.46 -2.45
C ALA A 101 -2.45 7.50 -2.27
N GLU A 102 -1.99 7.39 -1.02
CA GLU A 102 -0.60 7.38 -0.59
C GLU A 102 0.18 6.15 -1.05
N MET A 103 -0.52 5.08 -1.45
CA MET A 103 0.09 3.82 -1.90
C MET A 103 0.52 3.84 -3.38
N PHE A 104 0.13 4.87 -4.13
CA PHE A 104 0.37 4.96 -5.57
C PHE A 104 1.58 5.84 -5.88
N ASP A 105 2.56 5.27 -6.60
CA ASP A 105 3.75 6.00 -7.06
C ASP A 105 3.41 7.05 -8.13
N ASP A 106 2.35 6.82 -8.92
CA ASP A 106 1.89 7.69 -10.00
C ASP A 106 0.89 8.77 -9.54
N ARG A 107 0.77 9.00 -8.22
CA ARG A 107 -0.18 9.95 -7.63
C ARG A 107 0.05 11.38 -8.14
N PRO A 108 -0.96 12.04 -8.77
CA PRO A 108 -0.87 13.44 -9.15
C PRO A 108 -0.88 14.36 -7.92
N VAL A 109 -0.26 15.53 -8.05
CA VAL A 109 -0.23 16.54 -6.98
C VAL A 109 -1.65 16.98 -6.65
N LYS A 110 -2.04 16.86 -5.38
CA LYS A 110 -3.35 17.33 -4.90
C LYS A 110 -3.53 18.81 -5.23
N PRO A 111 -4.59 19.21 -5.95
CA PRO A 111 -4.87 20.61 -6.25
C PRO A 111 -4.85 21.48 -4.99
N GLY A 112 -4.20 22.63 -5.06
CA GLY A 112 -4.10 23.58 -3.95
C GLY A 112 -3.11 23.21 -2.83
N ARG A 113 -2.45 22.05 -2.86
CA ARG A 113 -1.44 21.68 -1.86
C ARG A 113 -0.20 22.56 -2.00
N LYS A 114 0.12 23.31 -0.95
CA LYS A 114 1.43 23.97 -0.77
C LYS A 114 2.26 23.15 0.21
N ILE A 115 3.48 22.78 -0.18
CA ILE A 115 4.43 22.12 0.70
C ILE A 115 5.57 23.10 0.96
N SER A 116 5.83 23.39 2.23
CA SER A 116 6.97 24.21 2.67
C SER A 116 7.89 23.36 3.52
N PHE A 117 9.20 23.49 3.30
CA PHE A 117 10.22 22.81 4.08
C PHE A 117 11.15 23.86 4.68
N ARG A 118 11.54 23.66 5.94
CA ARG A 118 12.59 24.43 6.61
C ARG A 118 13.47 23.49 7.40
N TRP A 119 14.77 23.77 7.41
CA TRP A 119 15.68 23.15 8.37
C TRP A 119 15.52 23.89 9.71
N LEU A 120 15.51 23.13 10.80
CA LEU A 120 15.40 23.69 12.15
C LEU A 120 16.80 23.79 12.75
N GLU A 121 17.17 25.01 13.13
CA GLU A 121 18.36 25.28 13.92
C GLU A 121 18.10 24.95 15.40
N SER A 122 19.15 24.79 16.20
CA SER A 122 19.04 24.37 17.60
C SER A 122 18.32 25.36 18.52
N ASP A 123 18.24 26.62 18.09
CA ASP A 123 17.57 27.72 18.77
C ASP A 123 16.09 27.87 18.37
N ASP A 124 15.61 27.14 17.36
CA ASP A 124 14.21 27.16 16.96
C ASP A 124 13.31 26.53 18.04
N PRO A 125 12.17 27.14 18.41
CA PRO A 125 11.27 26.59 19.43
C PRO A 125 10.74 25.19 19.09
N ASP A 126 10.64 24.83 17.82
CA ASP A 126 10.17 23.51 17.38
C ASP A 126 11.29 22.44 17.39
N PHE A 127 12.55 22.83 17.62
CA PHE A 127 13.70 21.93 17.52
C PHE A 127 13.59 20.75 18.49
N GLU A 128 13.19 20.98 19.73
CA GLU A 128 13.09 19.90 20.72
C GLU A 128 11.94 18.94 20.39
N VAL A 129 10.83 19.44 19.84
CA VAL A 129 9.73 18.59 19.35
C VAL A 129 10.22 17.72 18.19
N ALA A 130 10.90 18.31 17.20
CA ALA A 130 11.48 17.58 16.08
C ALA A 130 12.50 16.52 16.54
N ARG A 131 13.30 16.84 17.56
CA ARG A 131 14.27 15.92 18.17
C ARG A 131 13.58 14.74 18.86
N GLN A 132 12.49 14.98 19.58
CA GLN A 132 11.69 13.93 20.20
C GLN A 132 11.05 13.01 19.16
N ILE A 133 10.47 13.57 18.10
CA ILE A 133 9.94 12.80 16.97
C ILE A 133 11.04 11.93 16.35
N LYS A 134 12.23 12.50 16.10
CA LYS A 134 13.38 11.74 15.57
C LYS A 134 13.79 10.58 16.47
N ARG A 135 13.79 10.76 17.79
CA ARG A 135 14.08 9.69 18.76
C ARG A 135 12.99 8.60 18.71
N LEU A 136 11.72 9.01 18.67
CA LEU A 136 10.59 8.09 18.60
C LEU A 136 10.64 7.24 17.32
N THR A 137 10.89 7.86 16.17
CA THR A 137 11.03 7.15 14.89
C THR A 137 12.17 6.13 14.94
N LYS A 138 13.34 6.50 15.48
CA LYS A 138 14.45 5.56 15.65
C LYS A 138 14.11 4.37 16.53
N LYS A 139 13.40 4.61 17.64
CA LYS A 139 12.92 3.54 18.53
C LYS A 139 11.95 2.61 17.77
N HIS A 140 11.00 3.17 17.04
CA HIS A 140 10.05 2.42 16.25
C HIS A 140 10.73 1.55 15.18
N VAL A 141 11.75 2.07 14.48
CA VAL A 141 12.54 1.29 13.52
C VAL A 141 13.23 0.10 14.20
N ALA A 142 13.83 0.29 15.38
CA ALA A 142 14.49 -0.78 16.11
C ALA A 142 13.49 -1.86 16.58
N GLU A 143 12.32 -1.46 17.08
CA GLU A 143 11.25 -2.37 17.50
C GLU A 143 10.69 -3.16 16.31
N ALA A 144 10.43 -2.50 15.17
CA ALA A 144 9.96 -3.15 13.96
C ALA A 144 10.97 -4.15 13.42
N ALA A 145 12.26 -3.79 13.36
CA ALA A 145 13.33 -4.68 12.92
C ALA A 145 13.45 -5.92 13.84
N PHE A 146 13.28 -5.74 15.15
CA PHE A 146 13.26 -6.84 16.11
C PHE A 146 12.07 -7.79 15.87
N LEU A 147 10.87 -7.25 15.67
CA LEU A 147 9.67 -8.05 15.39
C LEU A 147 9.77 -8.80 14.06
N LEU A 148 10.28 -8.15 13.01
CA LEU A 148 10.50 -8.80 11.71
C LEU A 148 11.47 -9.96 11.83
N LYS A 149 12.57 -9.79 12.57
CA LYS A 149 13.51 -10.89 12.85
C LYS A 149 12.82 -12.06 13.56
N ALA A 150 12.07 -11.78 14.62
CA ALA A 150 11.34 -12.81 15.35
C ALA A 150 10.30 -13.52 14.46
N MET A 151 9.63 -12.79 13.55
CA MET A 151 8.68 -13.39 12.60
C MET A 151 9.37 -14.31 11.61
N VAL A 152 10.54 -13.94 11.08
CA VAL A 152 11.32 -14.79 10.17
C VAL A 152 11.85 -16.04 10.89
N ASP A 153 12.31 -15.91 12.14
CA ASP A 153 12.85 -17.02 12.94
C ASP A 153 11.78 -18.05 13.38
N ILE A 154 10.49 -17.69 13.30
CA ILE A 154 9.35 -18.58 13.61
C ILE A 154 8.97 -19.47 12.41
N TYR A 155 9.49 -19.20 11.21
CA TYR A 155 9.30 -19.99 9.99
C TYR A 155 10.57 -20.78 9.61
#